data_AF-A0A2E7SN07-F1
#
_entry.id   AF-A0A2E7SN07-F1
#
_cell.length_a   1.000
_cell.length_b   1.000
_cell.length_c   1.000
_cell.angle_alpha   90.00
_cell.angle_beta   90.00
_cell.angle_gamma   90.00
#
_symmetry.space_group_name_H-M   'P 1'
#
loop_
_entity.id
_entity.type
_entity.pdbx_description
1 polymer ?
#
loop_
_entity_poly.entity_id
_entity_poly.type
_entity_poly.pdbx_seq_one_letter_code
_entity_poly.pdbx_strand_id
1 'polypeptide(L)'
;MSLTWSVSKVANWEEIVAETEINPMGGEQYVDGLSVDQMNQDRITTWLISMTMHVGMNEITSKNVNEFFRRISMLQQAKPDRRVNLFYGSLGDKVTMENYRRTPVTFDDVQRRIGLHTNAVPITKARFDEKYYKFFGDVSKYKFVG
;
A
#
# COMPACT_ATOMS: atom_id res chain seq x y z
N MET A 1 -13.88 -14.43 -3.32
CA MET A 1 -14.40 -13.31 -2.50
C MET A 1 -13.82 -12.03 -3.05
N SER A 2 -14.65 -11.00 -3.26
CA SER A 2 -14.17 -9.65 -3.56
C SER A 2 -13.53 -9.03 -2.31
N LEU A 3 -12.47 -8.26 -2.51
CA LEU A 3 -11.88 -7.47 -1.45
C LEU A 3 -12.80 -6.28 -1.17
N THR A 4 -13.29 -6.17 0.06
CA THR A 4 -14.00 -4.98 0.54
C THR A 4 -13.09 -4.20 1.47
N TRP A 5 -13.21 -2.88 1.45
CA TRP A 5 -12.34 -1.98 2.20
C TRP A 5 -13.08 -0.73 2.65
N SER A 6 -12.52 -0.05 3.65
CA SER A 6 -13.01 1.23 4.16
C SER A 6 -11.84 2.10 4.62
N VAL A 7 -11.93 3.39 4.27
CA VAL A 7 -11.05 4.46 4.75
C VAL A 7 -11.75 5.41 5.72
N SER A 8 -13.01 5.14 6.09
CA SER A 8 -13.83 6.10 6.87
C SER A 8 -13.30 6.43 8.27
N LYS A 9 -12.34 5.64 8.77
CA LYS A 9 -11.64 5.88 10.04
C LYS A 9 -10.25 6.51 9.86
N VAL A 10 -9.81 6.75 8.62
CA VAL A 10 -8.56 7.47 8.35
C VAL A 10 -8.83 8.96 8.52
N ALA A 11 -8.02 9.62 9.36
CA ALA A 11 -8.27 10.99 9.80
C ALA A 11 -8.38 12.00 8.64
N ASN A 12 -7.59 11.82 7.59
CA ASN A 12 -7.53 12.68 6.42
C ASN A 12 -7.90 11.91 5.13
N TRP A 13 -8.92 11.05 5.19
CA TRP A 13 -9.26 10.15 4.08
C TRP A 13 -9.55 10.87 2.76
N GLU A 14 -10.11 12.08 2.81
CA GLU A 14 -10.41 12.94 1.64
C GLU A 14 -9.14 13.39 0.90
N GLU A 15 -7.99 13.43 1.57
CA GLU A 15 -6.70 13.80 0.98
C GLU A 15 -5.97 12.61 0.34
N ILE A 16 -6.35 11.39 0.73
CA ILE A 16 -5.62 10.17 0.36
C ILE A 16 -6.41 9.23 -0.53
N VAL A 17 -7.64 9.58 -0.87
CA VAL A 17 -8.49 8.93 -1.87
C VAL A 17 -8.92 9.98 -2.87
N ALA A 18 -8.74 9.67 -4.14
CA ALA A 18 -9.10 10.56 -5.23
C ALA A 18 -10.49 10.20 -5.76
N GLU A 19 -11.24 11.22 -6.20
CA GLU A 19 -12.46 10.98 -6.95
C GLU A 19 -12.13 10.40 -8.33
N THR A 20 -12.94 9.44 -8.76
CA THR A 20 -12.83 8.79 -10.06
C THR A 20 -14.19 8.75 -10.74
N GLU A 21 -14.20 8.89 -12.05
CA GLU A 21 -15.37 8.75 -12.90
C GLU A 21 -15.22 7.54 -13.85
N ILE A 22 -16.35 7.04 -14.35
CA ILE A 22 -16.35 5.97 -15.34
C ILE A 22 -16.11 6.58 -16.72
N ASN A 23 -15.02 6.19 -17.36
CA ASN A 23 -14.70 6.60 -18.72
C ASN A 23 -15.66 5.95 -19.75
N PRO A 24 -15.74 6.47 -20.98
CA PRO A 24 -16.63 5.94 -22.03
C PRO A 24 -16.36 4.47 -22.42
N MET A 25 -15.20 3.91 -22.05
CA MET A 25 -14.83 2.51 -22.28
C MET A 25 -15.14 1.61 -21.07
N GLY A 26 -15.77 2.14 -20.02
CA GLY A 26 -16.18 1.40 -18.82
C GLY A 26 -15.09 1.19 -17.77
N GLY A 27 -13.95 1.88 -17.88
CA GLY A 27 -12.89 1.89 -16.86
C GLY A 27 -12.99 3.10 -15.93
N GLU A 28 -12.45 3.00 -14.72
CA GLU A 28 -12.29 4.16 -13.83
C GLU A 28 -11.16 5.06 -14.34
N GLN A 29 -11.39 6.38 -14.32
CA GLN A 29 -10.39 7.40 -14.56
C GLN A 29 -10.49 8.49 -13.50
N TYR A 30 -9.38 9.14 -13.17
CA TYR A 30 -9.38 10.30 -12.28
C TYR A 30 -10.16 11.46 -12.90
N VAL A 31 -10.94 12.18 -12.08
CA VAL A 31 -11.58 13.43 -12.52
C VAL A 31 -10.55 14.50 -12.84
N ASP A 32 -10.89 15.37 -13.80
CA ASP A 32 -10.02 16.46 -14.23
C ASP A 32 -9.73 17.45 -13.08
N GLY A 33 -8.49 17.97 -13.04
CA GLY A 33 -8.07 18.98 -12.06
C GLY A 33 -7.41 18.43 -10.80
N LEU A 34 -7.34 17.10 -10.62
CA LEU A 34 -6.54 16.52 -9.53
C LEU A 34 -5.05 16.79 -9.71
N SER A 35 -4.39 17.12 -8.59
CA SER A 35 -2.93 17.23 -8.56
C SER A 35 -2.27 15.85 -8.65
N VAL A 36 -1.01 15.83 -9.12
CA VAL A 36 -0.19 14.60 -9.14
C VAL A 36 -0.04 14.01 -7.74
N ASP A 37 0.05 14.85 -6.70
CA ASP A 37 0.14 14.37 -5.32
C ASP A 37 -1.14 13.63 -4.90
N GLN A 38 -2.33 14.20 -5.16
CA GLN A 38 -3.60 13.53 -4.85
C GLN A 38 -3.72 12.17 -5.55
N MET A 39 -3.37 12.10 -6.84
CA MET A 39 -3.35 10.83 -7.58
C MET A 39 -2.35 9.84 -6.97
N ASN A 40 -1.18 10.31 -6.52
CA ASN A 40 -0.19 9.47 -5.89
C ASN A 40 -0.67 8.96 -4.52
N GLN A 41 -1.30 9.81 -3.70
CA GLN A 41 -1.85 9.38 -2.42
C GLN A 41 -2.93 8.31 -2.60
N ASP A 42 -3.80 8.45 -3.60
CA ASP A 42 -4.82 7.46 -3.95
C ASP A 42 -4.20 6.12 -4.37
N ARG A 43 -3.18 6.15 -5.24
CA ARG A 43 -2.44 4.95 -5.65
C ARG A 43 -1.78 4.24 -4.46
N ILE A 44 -1.20 5.02 -3.54
CA ILE A 44 -0.61 4.48 -2.31
C ILE A 44 -1.69 3.77 -1.49
N THR A 45 -2.85 4.40 -1.31
CA THR A 45 -3.98 3.82 -0.57
C THR A 45 -4.48 2.53 -1.23
N THR A 46 -4.73 2.54 -2.54
CA THR A 46 -5.16 1.37 -3.32
C THR A 46 -4.17 0.20 -3.23
N TRP A 47 -2.87 0.50 -3.27
CA TRP A 47 -1.85 -0.50 -3.10
C TRP A 47 -1.82 -1.06 -1.67
N LEU A 48 -1.95 -0.22 -0.64
CA LEU A 48 -2.01 -0.67 0.77
C LEU A 48 -3.23 -1.56 1.03
N ILE A 49 -4.37 -1.26 0.41
CA ILE A 49 -5.57 -2.11 0.42
C ILE A 49 -5.21 -3.51 -0.11
N SER A 50 -4.55 -3.59 -1.26
CA SER A 50 -4.09 -4.86 -1.83
C SER A 50 -3.08 -5.58 -0.92
N MET A 51 -2.19 -4.83 -0.27
CA MET A 51 -1.18 -5.38 0.62
C MET A 51 -1.76 -6.01 1.88
N THR A 52 -2.94 -5.60 2.35
CA THR A 52 -3.59 -6.24 3.49
C THR A 52 -3.70 -7.77 3.33
N MET A 53 -3.94 -8.25 2.10
CA MET A 53 -3.97 -9.68 1.77
C MET A 53 -2.58 -10.33 1.81
N HIS A 54 -1.54 -9.60 1.39
CA HIS A 54 -0.18 -10.12 1.31
C HIS A 54 0.51 -10.15 2.67
N VAL A 55 0.34 -9.09 3.47
CA VAL A 55 0.86 -9.01 4.84
C VAL A 55 -0.02 -9.77 5.83
N GLY A 56 -1.24 -10.11 5.45
CA GLY A 56 -2.21 -10.81 6.29
C GLY A 56 -2.56 -10.01 7.54
N MET A 57 -2.82 -8.72 7.33
CA MET A 57 -3.30 -7.78 8.34
C MET A 57 -4.41 -6.96 7.68
N ASN A 58 -5.59 -6.97 8.28
CA ASN A 58 -6.80 -6.42 7.68
C ASN A 58 -7.13 -5.01 8.17
N GLU A 59 -6.30 -4.44 9.04
CA GLU A 59 -6.46 -3.08 9.52
C GLU A 59 -5.10 -2.47 9.87
N ILE A 60 -4.93 -1.18 9.57
CA ILE A 60 -3.79 -0.37 10.04
C ILE A 60 -4.25 0.42 11.27
N THR A 61 -3.60 0.20 12.40
CA THR A 61 -3.90 0.87 13.67
C THR A 61 -2.61 1.42 14.27
N SER A 62 -2.71 2.37 15.20
CA SER A 62 -1.55 2.88 15.95
C SER A 62 -0.78 1.77 16.70
N LYS A 63 -1.46 0.69 17.07
CA LYS A 63 -0.85 -0.46 17.78
C LYS A 63 -0.08 -1.40 16.87
N ASN A 64 -0.40 -1.44 15.57
CA ASN A 64 0.14 -2.44 14.64
C ASN A 64 0.89 -1.85 13.43
N VAL A 65 0.92 -0.52 13.27
CA VAL A 65 1.53 0.18 12.13
C VAL A 65 2.99 -0.26 11.87
N ASN A 66 3.77 -0.44 12.93
CA ASN A 66 5.17 -0.91 12.83
C ASN A 66 5.26 -2.33 12.26
N GLU A 67 4.38 -3.24 12.70
CA GLU A 67 4.36 -4.61 12.19
C GLU A 67 3.84 -4.65 10.76
N PHE A 68 2.83 -3.85 10.44
CA PHE A 68 2.31 -3.72 9.08
C PHE A 68 3.40 -3.25 8.11
N PHE A 69 4.12 -2.18 8.48
CA PHE A 69 5.23 -1.67 7.70
C PHE A 69 6.37 -2.67 7.61
N ARG A 70 6.77 -3.32 8.72
CA ARG A 70 7.82 -4.37 8.70
C ARG A 70 7.51 -5.45 7.65
N ARG A 71 6.27 -5.94 7.61
CA ARG A 71 5.85 -6.96 6.62
C ARG A 71 5.91 -6.42 5.19
N ILE A 72 5.52 -5.17 4.95
CA ILE A 72 5.71 -4.51 3.65
C ILE A 72 7.19 -4.44 3.27
N SER A 73 8.04 -3.91 4.15
CA SER A 73 9.47 -3.73 3.88
C SER A 73 10.15 -5.07 3.59
N MET A 74 9.78 -6.12 4.32
CA MET A 74 10.25 -7.49 4.02
C MET A 74 9.88 -7.94 2.61
N LEU A 75 8.63 -7.73 2.19
CA LEU A 75 8.18 -8.13 0.86
C LEU A 75 8.87 -7.30 -0.24
N GLN A 76 9.11 -6.00 -0.01
CA GLN A 76 9.80 -5.11 -0.95
C GLN A 76 11.28 -5.47 -1.10
N GLN A 77 11.97 -5.74 0.01
CA GLN A 77 13.38 -6.13 0.01
C GLN A 77 13.59 -7.51 -0.62
N ALA A 78 12.64 -8.42 -0.44
CA ALA A 78 12.78 -9.77 -0.92
C ALA A 78 12.46 -9.93 -2.42
N LYS A 79 11.71 -9.00 -3.01
CA LYS A 79 11.35 -9.01 -4.43
C LYS A 79 11.40 -7.59 -5.04
N PRO A 80 12.59 -6.98 -5.13
CA PRO A 80 12.75 -5.62 -5.65
C PRO A 80 12.28 -5.48 -7.11
N ASP A 81 12.25 -6.60 -7.83
CA ASP A 81 11.86 -6.72 -9.24
C ASP A 81 10.34 -6.94 -9.46
N ARG A 82 9.52 -7.18 -8.43
CA ARG A 82 8.08 -7.52 -8.59
C ARG A 82 7.11 -6.42 -8.17
N ARG A 83 5.82 -6.66 -8.47
CA ARG A 83 4.60 -5.86 -8.18
C ARG A 83 4.38 -5.45 -6.70
N VAL A 84 5.38 -5.63 -5.84
CA VAL A 84 5.40 -5.20 -4.43
C VAL A 84 5.93 -3.77 -4.30
N ASN A 85 6.59 -3.24 -5.33
CA ASN A 85 6.88 -1.82 -5.37
C ASN A 85 5.74 -1.06 -6.05
N LEU A 86 5.45 0.12 -5.52
CA LEU A 86 4.46 1.02 -6.07
C LEU A 86 5.05 1.77 -7.25
N PHE A 87 4.22 2.01 -8.26
CA PHE A 87 4.57 2.82 -9.41
C PHE A 87 3.83 4.14 -9.28
N TYR A 88 4.55 5.21 -8.95
CA TYR A 88 4.00 6.56 -8.96
C TYR A 88 5.05 7.58 -9.42
N GLY A 89 4.58 8.70 -9.97
CA GLY A 89 5.47 9.69 -10.58
C GLY A 89 6.09 10.63 -9.53
N SER A 90 7.19 11.29 -9.90
CA SER A 90 7.74 12.41 -9.14
C SER A 90 6.71 13.54 -9.01
N LEU A 91 6.69 14.19 -7.84
CA LEU A 91 5.91 15.42 -7.63
C LEU A 91 6.27 16.44 -8.72
N GLY A 92 5.27 16.92 -9.46
CA GLY A 92 5.41 18.00 -10.45
C GLY A 92 5.39 17.59 -11.92
N ASP A 93 5.54 16.31 -12.25
CA ASP A 93 5.51 15.83 -13.65
C ASP A 93 4.20 15.09 -13.96
N LYS A 94 3.66 15.27 -15.18
CA LYS A 94 2.62 14.38 -15.71
C LYS A 94 3.17 12.96 -15.73
N VAL A 95 2.50 12.03 -15.05
CA VAL A 95 2.91 10.63 -15.01
C VAL A 95 2.73 10.01 -16.40
N THR A 96 3.82 9.75 -17.10
CA THR A 96 3.86 9.00 -18.35
C THR A 96 4.32 7.57 -18.07
N MET A 97 4.03 6.65 -18.99
CA MET A 97 4.57 5.28 -18.96
C MET A 97 6.11 5.25 -18.77
N GLU A 98 6.79 6.29 -19.26
CA GLU A 98 8.25 6.40 -19.29
C GLU A 98 8.86 6.95 -17.99
N ASN A 99 8.09 7.66 -17.16
CA ASN A 99 8.60 8.27 -15.92
C ASN A 99 8.07 7.62 -14.63
N TYR A 100 7.36 6.49 -14.74
CA TYR A 100 7.02 5.67 -13.58
C TYR A 100 8.29 5.20 -12.87
N ARG A 101 8.49 5.68 -11.64
CA ARG A 101 9.54 5.16 -10.76
C ARG A 101 8.94 4.12 -9.83
N ARG A 102 9.70 3.05 -9.63
CA ARG A 102 9.44 2.10 -8.55
C ARG A 102 9.90 2.75 -7.27
N THR A 103 8.94 3.22 -6.49
CA THR A 103 9.23 3.86 -5.21
C THR A 103 8.76 2.92 -4.10
N PRO A 104 9.65 2.55 -3.16
CA PRO A 104 9.22 1.86 -1.95
C PRO A 104 8.18 2.69 -1.20
N VAL A 105 7.29 2.00 -0.51
CA VAL A 105 6.35 2.66 0.40
C VAL A 105 7.12 3.01 1.66
N THR A 106 6.92 4.22 2.14
CA THR A 106 7.59 4.73 3.34
C THR A 106 6.76 4.42 4.59
N PHE A 107 7.37 4.59 5.76
CA PHE A 107 6.64 4.44 7.02
C PHE A 107 5.54 5.50 7.15
N ASP A 108 5.82 6.74 6.75
CA ASP A 108 4.87 7.86 6.77
C ASP A 108 3.65 7.58 5.88
N ASP A 109 3.87 6.94 4.71
CA ASP A 109 2.78 6.51 3.85
C ASP A 109 1.81 5.60 4.60
N VAL A 110 2.32 4.60 5.33
CA VAL A 110 1.49 3.67 6.13
C VAL A 110 0.86 4.38 7.33
N GLN A 111 1.61 5.24 8.02
CA GLN A 111 1.13 5.97 9.19
C GLN A 111 -0.04 6.90 8.85
N ARG A 112 0.00 7.58 7.70
CA ARG A 112 -1.13 8.39 7.19
C ARG A 112 -2.39 7.58 6.88
N ARG A 113 -2.32 6.24 6.83
CA ARG A 113 -3.46 5.33 6.62
C ARG A 113 -3.90 4.59 7.88
N ILE A 114 -3.49 5.03 9.07
CA ILE A 114 -4.09 4.51 10.31
C ILE A 114 -5.61 4.73 10.26
N GLY A 115 -6.38 3.65 10.42
CA GLY A 115 -7.83 3.60 10.22
C GLY A 115 -8.27 2.84 8.97
N LEU A 116 -7.35 2.52 8.04
CA LEU A 116 -7.65 1.71 6.86
C LEU A 116 -8.02 0.28 7.27
N HIS A 117 -9.14 -0.22 6.78
CA HIS A 117 -9.65 -1.55 7.07
C HIS A 117 -10.07 -2.31 5.80
N THR A 118 -9.90 -3.64 5.79
CA THR A 118 -10.34 -4.54 4.71
C THR A 118 -10.93 -5.83 5.26
N ASN A 119 -11.60 -6.61 4.40
CA ASN A 119 -12.04 -7.98 4.72
C ASN A 119 -10.95 -9.05 4.54
N ALA A 120 -9.67 -8.67 4.45
CA ALA A 120 -8.58 -9.64 4.37
C ALA A 120 -8.56 -10.55 5.61
N VAL A 121 -8.18 -11.82 5.44
CA VAL A 121 -8.07 -12.75 6.57
C VAL A 121 -6.76 -12.48 7.31
N PRO A 122 -6.80 -12.09 8.60
CA PRO A 122 -5.58 -11.81 9.35
C PRO A 122 -4.81 -13.10 9.63
N ILE A 123 -3.48 -13.01 9.62
CA ILE A 123 -2.59 -14.09 10.06
C ILE A 123 -1.67 -13.57 11.16
N THR A 124 -1.34 -14.46 12.10
CA THR A 124 -0.42 -14.16 13.19
C THR A 124 0.98 -13.86 12.65
N LYS A 125 1.77 -13.13 13.44
CA LYS A 125 3.18 -12.87 13.13
C LYS A 125 3.96 -14.16 12.87
N ALA A 126 3.81 -15.15 13.75
CA ALA A 126 4.46 -16.46 13.59
C ALA A 126 4.11 -17.13 12.26
N ARG A 127 2.83 -17.11 11.85
CA ARG A 127 2.39 -17.71 10.58
C ARG A 127 2.89 -16.92 9.36
N PHE A 128 2.95 -15.59 9.45
CA PHE A 128 3.57 -14.76 8.41
C PHE A 128 5.06 -15.07 8.27
N ASP A 129 5.78 -15.04 9.40
CA ASP A 129 7.23 -15.27 9.43
C ASP A 129 7.55 -16.68 8.91
N GLU A 130 6.81 -17.73 9.32
CA GLU A 130 6.98 -19.10 8.79
C GLU A 130 6.74 -19.18 7.28
N LYS A 131 5.65 -18.56 6.79
CA LYS A 131 5.30 -18.56 5.37
C LYS A 131 6.43 -17.99 4.53
N TYR A 132 7.08 -16.91 4.99
CA TYR A 132 8.09 -16.19 4.22
C TYR A 132 9.54 -16.58 4.54
N TYR A 133 9.80 -17.22 5.68
CA TYR A 133 11.10 -17.82 6.03
C TYR A 133 11.55 -18.81 4.94
N LYS A 134 10.63 -19.65 4.45
CA LYS A 134 10.91 -20.61 3.37
C LYS A 134 11.35 -19.95 2.06
N PHE A 135 10.95 -18.71 1.82
CA PHE A 135 11.27 -17.99 0.57
C PHE A 135 12.50 -17.10 0.69
N PHE A 136 12.78 -16.55 1.88
CA PHE A 136 13.77 -15.48 2.06
C PHE A 136 14.92 -15.82 3.03
N GLY A 137 14.89 -17.02 3.62
CA GLY A 137 15.84 -17.43 4.66
C GLY A 137 15.53 -16.77 6.01
N ASP A 138 16.55 -16.55 6.83
CA ASP A 138 16.39 -15.90 8.14
C ASP A 138 15.73 -14.51 7.99
N VAL A 139 14.50 -14.39 8.49
CA VAL A 139 13.70 -13.16 8.44
C VAL A 139 14.12 -12.15 9.52
N SER A 140 14.90 -12.56 10.51
CA SER A 140 15.39 -11.71 11.60
C SER A 140 16.39 -10.64 11.12
N LYS A 141 16.98 -10.82 9.93
CA LYS A 141 17.86 -9.84 9.26
C LYS A 141 17.11 -8.60 8.76
N TYR A 142 15.80 -8.71 8.55
CA TYR A 142 14.94 -7.59 8.16
C TYR A 142 14.50 -6.83 9.41
N LYS A 143 15.47 -6.21 10.09
CA LYS A 143 15.18 -5.34 11.23
C LYS A 143 14.67 -4.00 10.73
N PHE A 144 13.61 -3.52 11.38
CA PHE A 144 13.13 -2.16 11.24
C PHE A 144 14.26 -1.22 11.69
N VAL A 145 14.80 -0.43 10.77
CA VAL A 145 15.61 0.74 11.10
C VAL A 145 14.60 1.88 11.15
N GLY A 146 14.15 2.18 12.37
CA GLY A 146 13.27 3.32 12.65
C GLY A 146 14.09 4.59 12.78
#